data_AF-A0A937V765-F1
#
_entry.id   AF-A0A937V765-F1
#
_cell.length_a   1.000
_cell.length_b   1.000
_cell.length_c   1.000
_cell.angle_alpha   90.00
_cell.angle_beta   90.00
_cell.angle_gamma   90.00
#
_symmetry.space_group_name_H-M   'P 1'
#
loop_
_entity.id
_entity.type
_entity.pdbx_description
1 polymer ?
#
loop_
_entity_poly.entity_id
_entity_poly.type
_entity_poly.pdbx_seq_one_letter_code
_entity_poly.pdbx_strand_id
1 'polypeptide(L)'
;MDQLNLGGQFDFDTDFLIKASFVVFDMGAKYDVKKLRDNRYIARLKIEFEKFKASLTSTIEFLKNDAKILSQRFVKSNLSLIPIVDFGYRQPHQQFPDGQTTALRQYLYMSFFTKFYSYGADGKLDVIHGLLNQNQTPGIFPLKKVGDYISERTYVSYAFTKSMLTDLDLVLNVIADGISVIPQQRGWSLERDHIFPRNLLHGRGIFQYVDYVGNLRLVNKTRNILKSDNLPDSDLEFFGSYDTELKSLFLKARNDLTLANFQSFVERREELIFDKVKRFLGF
;
A
#
# COMPACT_ATOMS: atom_id res chain seq x y z
N MET A 1 15.98 -10.57 -11.29
CA MET A 1 15.19 -9.36 -11.57
C MET A 1 13.88 -9.70 -12.22
N ASP A 2 13.88 -10.32 -13.40
CA ASP A 2 12.65 -10.62 -14.17
C ASP A 2 11.58 -11.38 -13.38
N GLN A 3 11.99 -12.36 -12.57
CA GLN A 3 11.08 -13.10 -11.68
C GLN A 3 10.43 -12.21 -10.61
N LEU A 4 11.18 -11.26 -10.02
CA LEU A 4 10.65 -10.34 -9.00
C LEU A 4 9.74 -9.28 -9.62
N ASN A 5 10.08 -8.84 -10.84
CA ASN A 5 9.34 -7.81 -11.55
C ASN A 5 8.10 -8.37 -12.28
N LEU A 6 7.92 -9.70 -12.33
CA LEU A 6 6.74 -10.39 -12.85
C LEU A 6 6.25 -9.86 -14.21
N GLY A 7 7.19 -9.71 -15.16
CA GLY A 7 6.85 -9.17 -16.49
C GLY A 7 6.48 -7.68 -16.49
N GLY A 8 6.99 -6.91 -15.53
CA GLY A 8 6.79 -5.46 -15.42
C GLY A 8 5.65 -5.01 -14.50
N GLN A 9 5.10 -5.92 -13.69
CA GLN A 9 4.12 -5.55 -12.64
C GLN A 9 4.79 -4.75 -11.52
N PHE A 10 6.02 -5.10 -11.17
CA PHE A 10 6.88 -4.36 -10.25
C PHE A 10 8.10 -3.79 -10.97
N ASP A 11 8.73 -2.80 -10.35
CA ASP A 11 9.93 -2.14 -10.86
C ASP A 11 10.99 -2.09 -9.75
N PHE A 12 11.36 -3.27 -9.25
CA PHE A 12 12.52 -3.38 -8.37
C PHE A 12 13.78 -3.23 -9.19
N ASP A 13 14.77 -2.55 -8.63
CA ASP A 13 16.06 -2.30 -9.23
C ASP A 13 17.20 -2.99 -8.45
N THR A 14 18.41 -2.87 -8.99
CA THR A 14 19.60 -3.47 -8.37
C THR A 14 19.93 -2.80 -7.04
N ASP A 15 19.64 -1.50 -6.89
CA ASP A 15 19.91 -0.75 -5.66
C ASP A 15 19.04 -1.24 -4.49
N PHE A 16 17.77 -1.52 -4.74
CA PHE A 16 16.89 -2.18 -3.78
C PHE A 16 17.46 -3.53 -3.35
N LEU A 17 17.91 -4.37 -4.29
CA LEU A 17 18.46 -5.69 -3.97
C LEU A 17 19.75 -5.58 -3.14
N ILE A 18 20.67 -4.71 -3.53
CA ILE A 18 21.93 -4.50 -2.80
C ILE A 18 21.63 -4.00 -1.39
N LYS A 19 20.71 -3.05 -1.24
CA LYS A 19 20.36 -2.52 0.08
C LYS A 19 19.66 -3.57 0.95
N ALA A 20 18.74 -4.33 0.37
CA ALA A 20 18.09 -5.43 1.06
C ALA A 20 19.12 -6.46 1.54
N SER A 21 20.07 -6.88 0.69
CA SER A 21 21.10 -7.84 1.09
C SER A 21 22.08 -7.26 2.13
N PHE A 22 22.39 -5.96 2.09
CA PHE A 22 23.19 -5.32 3.13
C PHE A 22 22.50 -5.35 4.49
N VAL A 23 21.20 -5.08 4.55
CA VAL A 23 20.45 -5.16 5.80
C VAL A 23 20.40 -6.60 6.28
N VAL A 24 19.96 -7.53 5.44
CA VAL A 24 19.79 -8.95 5.78
C VAL A 24 21.09 -9.61 6.27
N PHE A 25 22.24 -9.19 5.74
CA PHE A 25 23.55 -9.75 6.09
C PHE A 25 24.35 -8.91 7.08
N ASP A 26 23.67 -8.07 7.87
CA ASP A 26 24.25 -7.29 8.98
C ASP A 26 25.37 -6.32 8.54
N MET A 27 25.33 -5.84 7.29
CA MET A 27 26.29 -4.85 6.75
C MET A 27 25.83 -3.41 6.94
N GLY A 28 24.59 -3.20 7.38
CA GLY A 28 23.93 -1.90 7.52
C GLY A 28 23.47 -1.32 6.18
N ALA A 29 22.31 -0.64 6.18
CA ALA A 29 21.56 -0.23 5.00
C ALA A 29 22.27 0.82 4.11
N LYS A 30 23.20 1.59 4.67
CA LYS A 30 23.91 2.63 3.91
C LYS A 30 24.66 2.02 2.74
N TYR A 31 24.42 2.56 1.54
CA TYR A 31 25.18 2.17 0.35
C TYR A 31 26.64 2.59 0.50
N ASP A 32 27.55 1.63 0.38
CA ASP A 32 28.99 1.86 0.38
C ASP A 32 29.66 0.81 -0.51
N VAL A 33 30.36 1.28 -1.55
CA VAL A 33 31.07 0.43 -2.52
C VAL A 33 32.10 -0.46 -1.83
N LYS A 34 32.66 -0.04 -0.69
CA LYS A 34 33.60 -0.86 0.09
C LYS A 34 32.95 -2.14 0.59
N LYS A 35 31.65 -2.12 0.94
CA LYS A 35 30.90 -3.31 1.37
C LYS A 35 30.76 -4.32 0.23
N LEU A 36 30.58 -3.85 -1.01
CA LEU A 36 30.54 -4.71 -2.19
C LEU A 36 31.87 -5.40 -2.51
N ARG A 37 32.97 -4.93 -1.90
CA ARG A 37 34.31 -5.52 -2.02
C ARG A 37 34.73 -6.30 -0.76
N ASP A 38 33.90 -6.35 0.27
CA ASP A 38 34.19 -7.13 1.48
C ASP A 38 34.06 -8.63 1.17
N ASN A 39 35.17 -9.36 1.25
CA ASN A 39 35.22 -10.79 0.95
C ASN A 39 34.27 -11.63 1.83
N ARG A 40 34.03 -11.22 3.08
CA ARG A 40 33.10 -11.93 3.99
C ARG A 40 31.66 -11.72 3.55
N TYR A 41 31.30 -10.49 3.17
CA TYR A 41 29.98 -10.20 2.62
C TYR A 41 29.75 -10.99 1.32
N ILE A 42 30.71 -10.95 0.39
CA ILE A 42 30.60 -11.69 -0.88
C ILE A 42 30.46 -13.20 -0.64
N ALA A 43 31.26 -13.76 0.28
CA ALA A 43 31.18 -15.18 0.61
C ALA A 43 29.82 -15.55 1.22
N ARG A 44 29.33 -14.75 2.20
CA ARG A 44 28.02 -14.97 2.83
C ARG A 44 26.89 -14.85 1.81
N LEU A 45 26.90 -13.81 0.97
CA LEU A 45 25.91 -13.63 -0.10
C LEU A 45 25.90 -14.83 -1.04
N LYS A 46 27.05 -15.38 -1.46
CA LYS A 46 27.10 -16.56 -2.33
C LYS A 46 26.50 -17.80 -1.68
N ILE A 47 26.81 -18.05 -0.41
CA ILE A 47 26.32 -19.22 0.34
C ILE A 47 24.81 -19.10 0.60
N GLU A 48 24.36 -17.91 1.00
CA GLU A 48 22.99 -17.65 1.44
C GLU A 48 22.08 -17.10 0.31
N PHE A 49 22.57 -17.11 -0.94
CA PHE A 49 21.88 -16.46 -2.06
C PHE A 49 20.47 -17.01 -2.29
N GLU A 50 20.33 -18.34 -2.33
CA GLU A 50 19.02 -18.98 -2.56
C GLU A 50 18.05 -18.70 -1.42
N LYS A 51 18.56 -18.62 -0.18
CA LYS A 51 17.77 -18.25 0.99
C LYS A 51 17.29 -16.79 0.90
N PHE A 52 18.18 -15.87 0.55
CA PHE A 52 17.81 -14.46 0.32
C PHE A 52 16.80 -14.33 -0.82
N LYS A 53 17.03 -15.01 -1.95
CA LYS A 53 16.10 -15.07 -3.08
C LYS A 53 14.72 -15.61 -2.67
N ALA A 54 14.65 -16.69 -1.90
CA ALA A 54 13.39 -17.24 -1.41
C ALA A 54 12.63 -16.21 -0.54
N SER A 55 13.32 -15.47 0.33
CA SER A 55 12.69 -14.42 1.14
C SER A 55 12.14 -13.25 0.32
N LEU A 56 12.79 -12.90 -0.80
CA LEU A 56 12.27 -11.92 -1.75
C LEU A 56 11.00 -12.47 -2.41
N THR A 57 11.01 -13.72 -2.89
CA THR A 57 9.85 -14.36 -3.49
C THR A 57 8.65 -14.38 -2.53
N SER A 58 8.84 -14.82 -1.29
CA SER A 58 7.78 -14.82 -0.26
C SER A 58 7.25 -13.41 0.00
N THR A 59 8.12 -12.39 -0.02
CA THR A 59 7.68 -10.98 0.09
C THR A 59 6.79 -10.57 -1.09
N ILE A 60 7.08 -10.99 -2.32
CA ILE A 60 6.23 -10.72 -3.49
C ILE A 60 4.89 -11.46 -3.39
N GLU A 61 4.89 -12.71 -2.94
CA GLU A 61 3.66 -13.47 -2.72
C GLU A 61 2.79 -12.80 -1.65
N PHE A 62 3.37 -12.38 -0.54
CA PHE A 62 2.70 -11.60 0.50
C PHE A 62 2.10 -10.30 -0.04
N LEU A 63 2.87 -9.56 -0.87
CA LEU A 63 2.37 -8.32 -1.46
C LEU A 63 1.07 -8.57 -2.23
N LYS A 64 1.02 -9.63 -3.03
CA LYS A 64 -0.12 -9.95 -3.86
C LYS A 64 -1.30 -10.51 -3.06
N ASN A 65 -1.04 -11.53 -2.25
CA ASN A 65 -2.09 -12.34 -1.64
C ASN A 65 -2.65 -11.68 -0.38
N ASP A 66 -1.79 -11.08 0.44
CA ASP A 66 -2.13 -10.58 1.77
C ASP A 66 -2.24 -9.05 1.82
N ALA A 67 -1.30 -8.34 1.17
CA ALA A 67 -1.27 -6.88 1.15
C ALA A 67 -2.09 -6.26 0.00
N LYS A 68 -2.59 -7.09 -0.93
CA LYS A 68 -3.39 -6.67 -2.10
C LYS A 68 -2.69 -5.66 -3.01
N ILE A 69 -1.36 -5.68 -3.04
CA ILE A 69 -0.52 -4.84 -3.91
C ILE A 69 -0.10 -5.68 -5.11
N LEU A 70 -0.74 -5.41 -6.26
CA LEU A 70 -0.54 -6.16 -7.50
C LEU A 70 0.31 -5.41 -8.54
N SER A 71 0.74 -4.19 -8.24
CA SER A 71 1.61 -3.42 -9.13
C SER A 71 2.44 -2.36 -8.39
N GLN A 72 3.53 -1.91 -9.02
CA GLN A 72 4.45 -0.88 -8.50
C GLN A 72 3.74 0.41 -8.10
N ARG A 73 2.61 0.76 -8.74
CA ARG A 73 1.83 1.97 -8.43
C ARG A 73 1.46 2.07 -6.94
N PHE A 74 1.24 0.93 -6.30
CA PHE A 74 0.80 0.86 -4.91
C PHE A 74 1.95 0.63 -3.93
N VAL A 75 3.19 0.45 -4.42
CA VAL A 75 4.39 0.43 -3.59
C VAL A 75 4.92 1.86 -3.44
N LYS A 76 4.62 2.52 -2.31
CA LYS A 76 5.05 3.92 -2.08
C LYS A 76 6.53 4.06 -1.76
N SER A 77 7.18 2.98 -1.31
CA SER A 77 8.62 2.92 -1.07
C SER A 77 9.10 1.48 -1.10
N ASN A 78 10.03 1.15 -2.01
CA ASN A 78 10.67 -0.17 -2.03
C ASN A 78 11.41 -0.46 -0.70
N LEU A 79 11.91 0.57 -0.01
CA LEU A 79 12.61 0.42 1.27
C LEU A 79 11.72 -0.15 2.37
N SER A 80 10.41 0.09 2.31
CA SER A 80 9.45 -0.50 3.26
C SER A 80 9.40 -2.02 3.21
N LEU A 81 9.78 -2.62 2.08
CA LEU A 81 9.78 -4.07 1.91
C LEU A 81 10.97 -4.73 2.59
N ILE A 82 12.06 -3.99 2.84
CA ILE A 82 13.30 -4.55 3.37
C ILE A 82 13.08 -5.23 4.73
N PRO A 83 12.39 -4.64 5.72
CA PRO A 83 12.08 -5.35 6.96
C PRO A 83 11.21 -6.60 6.81
N ILE A 84 10.40 -6.69 5.74
CA ILE A 84 9.57 -7.87 5.45
C ILE A 84 10.45 -8.97 4.86
N VAL A 85 11.33 -8.62 3.92
CA VAL A 85 12.37 -9.53 3.39
C VAL A 85 13.26 -10.04 4.51
N ASP A 86 13.69 -9.14 5.39
CA ASP A 86 14.53 -9.43 6.54
C ASP A 86 13.84 -10.39 7.51
N PHE A 87 12.60 -10.08 7.89
CA PHE A 87 11.79 -10.99 8.71
C PHE A 87 11.63 -12.37 8.06
N GLY A 88 11.28 -12.43 6.77
CA GLY A 88 11.11 -13.67 6.00
C GLY A 88 12.40 -14.49 5.90
N TYR A 89 13.54 -13.83 5.70
CA TYR A 89 14.85 -14.47 5.65
C TYR A 89 15.16 -15.28 6.94
N ARG A 90 14.68 -14.82 8.09
CA ARG A 90 14.87 -15.51 9.39
C ARG A 90 13.92 -16.69 9.61
N GLN A 91 12.91 -16.88 8.76
CA GLN A 91 11.90 -17.93 8.97
C GLN A 91 12.32 -19.27 8.38
N PRO A 92 11.82 -20.38 8.94
CA PRO A 92 11.93 -21.68 8.31
C PRO A 92 11.41 -21.64 6.86
N HIS A 93 12.21 -22.13 5.91
CA HIS A 93 11.89 -22.14 4.48
C HIS A 93 11.54 -20.78 3.86
N GLN A 94 11.88 -19.68 4.55
CA GLN A 94 11.60 -18.30 4.16
C GLN A 94 10.12 -17.96 4.01
N GLN A 95 9.25 -18.81 4.55
CA GLN A 95 7.81 -18.61 4.55
C GLN A 95 7.38 -17.80 5.77
N PHE A 96 6.41 -16.89 5.58
CA PHE A 96 5.86 -16.16 6.72
C PHE A 96 5.00 -17.11 7.56
N PRO A 97 5.18 -17.13 8.90
CA PRO A 97 4.36 -17.96 9.76
C PRO A 97 2.89 -17.56 9.73
N ASP A 98 2.01 -18.53 9.94
CA ASP A 98 0.57 -18.30 10.04
C ASP A 98 0.26 -17.22 11.09
N GLY A 99 -0.72 -16.37 10.78
CA GLY A 99 -1.13 -15.26 11.65
C GLY A 99 -0.23 -14.02 11.62
N GLN A 100 0.93 -14.06 10.96
CA GLN A 100 1.82 -12.89 10.85
C GLN A 100 1.45 -11.91 9.73
N THR A 101 0.63 -12.34 8.77
CA THR A 101 0.30 -11.54 7.58
C THR A 101 -0.38 -10.21 7.94
N THR A 102 -1.26 -10.19 8.94
CA THR A 102 -1.88 -8.96 9.43
C THR A 102 -0.84 -7.99 9.99
N ALA A 103 0.13 -8.47 10.79
CA ALA A 103 1.16 -7.63 11.37
C ALA A 103 2.09 -7.03 10.29
N LEU A 104 2.53 -7.85 9.34
CA LEU A 104 3.35 -7.39 8.22
C LEU A 104 2.60 -6.37 7.35
N ARG A 105 1.30 -6.60 7.11
CA ARG A 105 0.44 -5.68 6.35
C ARG A 105 0.24 -4.36 7.08
N GLN A 106 -0.04 -4.40 8.37
CA GLN A 106 -0.16 -3.21 9.21
C GLN A 106 1.13 -2.39 9.18
N TYR A 107 2.29 -3.03 9.37
CA TYR A 107 3.59 -2.39 9.22
C TYR A 107 3.75 -1.73 7.84
N LEU A 108 3.51 -2.46 6.76
CA LEU A 108 3.72 -1.98 5.40
C LEU A 108 2.89 -0.73 5.12
N TYR A 109 1.58 -0.80 5.33
CA TYR A 109 0.68 0.31 5.05
C TYR A 109 0.92 1.50 5.97
N MET A 110 1.19 1.28 7.27
CA MET A 110 1.53 2.38 8.18
C MET A 110 2.85 3.06 7.78
N SER A 111 3.83 2.31 7.27
CA SER A 111 5.06 2.91 6.74
C SER A 111 4.80 3.79 5.51
N PHE A 112 3.76 3.48 4.72
CA PHE A 112 3.32 4.30 3.59
C PHE A 112 2.58 5.55 4.04
N PHE A 113 1.52 5.40 4.87
CA PHE A 113 0.70 6.53 5.33
C PHE A 113 1.53 7.57 6.10
N THR A 114 2.50 7.11 6.89
CA THR A 114 3.37 8.00 7.67
C THR A 114 4.60 8.50 6.89
N LYS A 115 4.75 8.09 5.62
CA LYS A 115 5.92 8.37 4.77
C LYS A 115 7.24 8.05 5.50
N PHE A 116 7.26 6.96 6.24
CA PHE A 116 8.30 6.66 7.22
C PHE A 116 9.71 6.67 6.63
N TYR A 117 9.87 6.23 5.38
CA TYR A 117 11.18 6.17 4.70
C TYR A 117 11.53 7.41 3.84
N SER A 118 10.78 8.51 3.95
CA SER A 118 11.06 9.74 3.17
C SER A 118 12.39 10.42 3.53
N TYR A 119 12.88 10.27 4.76
CA TYR A 119 14.15 10.82 5.24
C TYR A 119 14.86 9.85 6.18
N GLY A 120 16.19 9.84 6.14
CA GLY A 120 17.01 9.04 7.07
C GLY A 120 16.72 7.53 6.99
N ALA A 121 16.38 7.03 5.81
CA ALA A 121 15.89 5.67 5.64
C ALA A 121 16.89 4.60 6.09
N ASP A 122 18.19 4.81 5.86
CA ASP A 122 19.23 3.83 6.21
C ASP A 122 19.27 3.55 7.72
N GLY A 123 19.31 4.59 8.55
CA GLY A 123 19.28 4.42 10.00
C GLY A 123 17.98 3.83 10.52
N LYS A 124 16.85 4.09 9.84
CA LYS A 124 15.55 3.46 10.17
C LYS A 124 15.56 1.97 9.89
N LEU A 125 16.12 1.57 8.75
CA LEU A 125 16.30 0.16 8.38
C LEU A 125 17.21 -0.56 9.39
N ASP A 126 18.34 0.05 9.75
CA ASP A 126 19.29 -0.52 10.71
C ASP A 126 18.66 -0.73 12.10
N VAL A 127 17.84 0.22 12.57
CA VAL A 127 17.11 0.07 13.83
C VAL A 127 16.09 -1.07 13.76
N ILE A 128 15.28 -1.14 12.70
CA ILE A 128 14.28 -2.21 12.56
C ILE A 128 14.96 -3.58 12.43
N HIS A 129 16.05 -3.66 11.69
CA HIS A 129 16.88 -4.86 11.62
C HIS A 129 17.41 -5.29 13.00
N GLY A 130 17.88 -4.33 13.81
CA GLY A 130 18.26 -4.57 15.20
C GLY A 130 17.10 -5.11 16.06
N LEU A 131 15.89 -4.57 15.90
CA LEU A 131 14.68 -5.07 16.57
C LEU A 131 14.35 -6.52 16.16
N LEU A 132 14.56 -6.88 14.90
CA LEU A 132 14.37 -8.24 14.39
C LEU A 132 15.44 -9.20 14.94
N ASN A 133 16.70 -8.78 15.02
CA ASN A 133 17.79 -9.58 15.58
C ASN A 133 17.65 -9.83 17.09
N GLN A 134 17.10 -8.87 17.84
CA GLN A 134 16.89 -8.96 19.28
C GLN A 134 15.55 -9.60 19.66
N ASN A 135 14.80 -10.10 18.68
CA ASN A 135 13.46 -10.62 18.91
C ASN A 135 13.51 -11.98 19.62
N GLN A 136 12.94 -12.03 20.83
CA GLN A 136 12.96 -13.21 21.70
C GLN A 136 11.96 -14.29 21.27
N THR A 137 11.01 -13.96 20.40
CA THR A 137 10.01 -14.88 19.86
C THR A 137 10.22 -15.06 18.36
N PRO A 138 11.08 -16.02 17.95
CA PRO A 138 11.25 -16.38 16.55
C PRO A 138 9.89 -16.68 15.92
N GLY A 139 9.63 -16.14 14.73
CA GLY A 139 8.36 -16.30 14.02
C GLY A 139 7.28 -15.26 14.31
N ILE A 140 7.48 -14.34 15.26
CA ILE A 140 6.54 -13.24 15.51
C ILE A 140 7.19 -11.93 15.07
N PHE A 141 6.57 -11.20 14.14
CA PHE A 141 7.04 -9.87 13.75
C PHE A 141 6.86 -8.91 14.94
N PRO A 142 7.89 -8.16 15.37
CA PRO A 142 7.85 -7.32 16.58
C PRO A 142 7.08 -6.00 16.33
N LEU A 143 5.83 -6.11 15.86
CA LEU A 143 5.01 -5.01 15.38
C LEU A 143 4.88 -3.88 16.38
N LYS A 144 4.67 -4.19 17.67
CA LYS A 144 4.54 -3.16 18.71
C LYS A 144 5.79 -2.28 18.77
N LYS A 145 6.99 -2.88 18.85
CA LYS A 145 8.25 -2.13 18.92
C LYS A 145 8.51 -1.34 17.65
N VAL A 146 8.21 -1.92 16.48
CA VAL A 146 8.35 -1.25 15.19
C VAL A 146 7.35 -0.10 15.05
N GLY A 147 6.11 -0.28 15.52
CA GLY A 147 5.06 0.74 15.49
C GLY A 147 5.36 1.91 16.42
N ASP A 148 5.80 1.63 17.66
CA ASP A 148 6.28 2.63 18.61
C ASP A 148 7.42 3.47 17.98
N TYR A 149 8.37 2.81 17.30
CA TYR A 149 9.46 3.48 16.60
C TYR A 149 9.00 4.33 15.41
N ILE A 150 8.05 3.83 14.60
CA ILE A 150 7.45 4.62 13.51
C ILE A 150 6.79 5.88 14.08
N SER A 151 6.02 5.75 15.17
CA SER A 151 5.38 6.88 15.83
C SER A 151 6.36 7.91 16.34
N GLU A 152 7.42 7.48 17.04
CA GLU A 152 8.46 8.37 17.55
C GLU A 152 9.11 9.17 16.42
N ARG A 153 9.44 8.52 15.30
CA ARG A 153 10.15 9.16 14.18
C ARG A 153 9.29 10.02 13.29
N THR A 154 7.97 9.83 13.29
CA THR A 154 7.04 10.54 12.42
C THR A 154 6.17 11.54 13.17
N TYR A 155 6.16 11.48 14.50
CA TYR A 155 5.24 12.22 15.38
C TYR A 155 3.77 11.94 15.07
N VAL A 156 3.48 10.78 14.47
CA VAL A 156 2.12 10.32 14.14
C VAL A 156 1.82 9.09 15.00
N SER A 157 0.70 9.08 15.71
CA SER A 157 0.26 7.91 16.47
C SER A 157 0.13 6.67 15.59
N TYR A 158 0.56 5.50 16.07
CA TYR A 158 0.49 4.24 15.33
C TYR A 158 -0.95 3.69 15.33
N ALA A 159 -1.84 4.41 14.67
CA ALA A 159 -3.26 4.10 14.54
C ALA A 159 -3.74 4.56 13.17
N PHE A 160 -4.66 3.79 12.57
CA PHE A 160 -5.33 4.23 11.35
C PHE A 160 -6.39 5.27 11.67
N THR A 161 -6.28 6.45 11.05
CA THR A 161 -7.14 7.61 11.31
C THR A 161 -7.73 8.16 10.02
N LYS A 162 -8.82 8.94 10.11
CA LYS A 162 -9.50 9.50 8.92
C LYS A 162 -8.56 10.34 8.04
N SER A 163 -7.56 11.02 8.62
CA SER A 163 -6.59 11.79 7.82
C SER A 163 -5.77 10.92 6.87
N MET A 164 -5.60 9.63 7.15
CA MET A 164 -4.89 8.70 6.25
C MET A 164 -5.71 8.33 5.01
N LEU A 165 -7.00 8.69 4.97
CA LEU A 165 -7.83 8.50 3.77
C LEU A 165 -7.39 9.37 2.59
N THR A 166 -6.54 10.38 2.82
CA THR A 166 -5.96 11.23 1.77
C THR A 166 -4.95 10.50 0.89
N ASP A 167 -4.43 9.33 1.31
CA ASP A 167 -3.60 8.46 0.46
C ASP A 167 -4.47 7.65 -0.51
N LEU A 168 -5.13 8.37 -1.42
CA LEU A 168 -6.21 7.90 -2.28
C LEU A 168 -5.89 6.60 -3.04
N ASP A 169 -4.71 6.47 -3.65
CA ASP A 169 -4.39 5.24 -4.41
C ASP A 169 -4.35 4.00 -3.52
N LEU A 170 -3.80 4.12 -2.30
CA LEU A 170 -3.69 2.97 -1.39
C LEU A 170 -5.08 2.57 -0.90
N VAL A 171 -5.85 3.55 -0.46
CA VAL A 171 -7.20 3.33 0.08
C VAL A 171 -8.11 2.74 -1.00
N LEU A 172 -8.10 3.34 -2.20
CA LEU A 172 -8.93 2.85 -3.31
C LEU A 172 -8.49 1.47 -3.79
N ASN A 173 -7.20 1.13 -3.70
CA ASN A 173 -6.71 -0.22 -4.00
C ASN A 173 -7.22 -1.25 -2.99
N VAL A 174 -7.23 -0.91 -1.69
CA VAL A 174 -7.72 -1.80 -0.63
C VAL A 174 -9.22 -2.09 -0.80
N ILE A 175 -10.04 -1.08 -1.05
CA ILE A 175 -11.50 -1.29 -1.20
C ILE A 175 -11.87 -1.99 -2.51
N ALA A 176 -10.95 -2.04 -3.47
CA ALA A 176 -11.08 -2.83 -4.69
C ALA A 176 -10.47 -4.24 -4.55
N ASP A 177 -10.07 -4.63 -3.32
CA ASP A 177 -9.43 -5.91 -2.99
C ASP A 177 -8.17 -6.21 -3.84
N GLY A 178 -7.46 -5.16 -4.27
CA GLY A 178 -6.25 -5.22 -5.08
C GLY A 178 -6.53 -5.16 -6.58
N ILE A 179 -6.08 -4.09 -7.24
CA ILE A 179 -6.25 -3.93 -8.69
C ILE A 179 -4.97 -4.31 -9.43
N SER A 180 -5.10 -5.26 -10.35
CA SER A 180 -4.05 -5.55 -11.33
C SER A 180 -4.04 -4.50 -12.43
N VAL A 181 -2.84 -4.06 -12.82
CA VAL A 181 -2.64 -3.15 -13.96
C VAL A 181 -1.92 -3.96 -15.03
N ILE A 182 -2.41 -3.88 -16.28
CA ILE A 182 -1.68 -4.46 -17.40
C ILE A 182 -0.58 -3.48 -17.80
N PRO A 183 0.71 -3.82 -17.60
CA PRO A 183 1.80 -2.90 -17.88
C PRO A 183 1.83 -2.51 -19.36
N GLN A 184 2.16 -1.24 -19.64
CA GLN A 184 2.46 -0.74 -20.98
C GLN A 184 1.35 -0.88 -22.04
N GLN A 185 0.11 -1.25 -21.67
CA GLN A 185 -1.01 -1.33 -22.59
C GLN A 185 -1.82 -0.01 -22.61
N ARG A 186 -1.83 0.66 -23.77
CA ARG A 186 -2.55 1.94 -23.96
C ARG A 186 -4.03 1.78 -23.63
N GLY A 187 -4.56 2.68 -22.79
CA GLY A 187 -5.98 2.70 -22.37
C GLY A 187 -6.32 1.82 -21.15
N TRP A 188 -5.38 0.97 -20.72
CA TRP A 188 -5.53 0.10 -19.54
C TRP A 188 -4.82 0.62 -18.30
N SER A 189 -4.19 1.79 -18.41
CA SER A 189 -3.71 2.52 -17.25
C SER A 189 -4.88 2.85 -16.33
N LEU A 190 -4.68 2.64 -15.04
CA LEU A 190 -5.67 2.92 -14.02
C LEU A 190 -5.72 4.44 -13.76
N GLU A 191 -6.90 5.00 -13.55
CA GLU A 191 -7.12 6.43 -13.27
C GLU A 191 -8.07 6.58 -12.07
N ARG A 192 -7.95 7.72 -11.38
CA ARG A 192 -8.92 8.10 -10.36
C ARG A 192 -10.08 8.80 -11.07
N ASP A 193 -11.28 8.30 -10.84
CA ASP A 193 -12.53 8.82 -11.40
C ASP A 193 -13.43 9.33 -10.28
N HIS A 194 -14.02 10.49 -10.51
CA HIS A 194 -15.02 11.09 -9.63
C HIS A 194 -16.39 10.48 -9.94
N ILE A 195 -17.00 9.78 -8.99
CA ILE A 195 -18.34 9.17 -9.13
C ILE A 195 -19.32 10.23 -9.65
N PHE A 196 -19.43 11.37 -8.95
CA PHE A 196 -20.05 12.58 -9.45
C PHE A 196 -18.96 13.47 -10.10
N PRO A 197 -19.03 13.77 -11.41
CA PRO A 197 -17.98 14.50 -12.10
C PRO A 197 -17.71 15.88 -11.52
N ARG A 198 -16.43 16.25 -11.46
CA ARG A 198 -15.99 17.56 -10.96
C ARG A 198 -16.65 18.73 -11.71
N ASN A 199 -16.69 18.67 -13.04
CA ASN A 199 -17.27 19.74 -13.87
C ASN A 199 -18.76 19.94 -13.57
N LEU A 200 -19.49 18.85 -13.38
CA LEU A 200 -20.90 18.87 -13.00
C LEU A 200 -21.11 19.52 -11.62
N LEU A 201 -20.30 19.14 -10.62
CA LEU A 201 -20.37 19.67 -9.26
C LEU A 201 -20.03 21.17 -9.23
N HIS A 202 -18.95 21.57 -9.90
CA HIS A 202 -18.53 22.97 -10.00
C HIS A 202 -19.59 23.83 -10.71
N GLY A 203 -20.22 23.31 -11.77
CA GLY A 203 -21.33 23.97 -12.46
C GLY A 203 -22.57 24.21 -11.57
N ARG A 204 -22.68 23.47 -10.46
CA ARG A 204 -23.71 23.65 -9.41
C ARG A 204 -23.21 24.45 -8.20
N GLY A 205 -22.00 24.99 -8.24
CA GLY A 205 -21.38 25.71 -7.11
C GLY A 205 -20.92 24.81 -5.96
N ILE A 206 -20.81 23.49 -6.19
CA ILE A 206 -20.35 22.51 -5.20
C ILE A 206 -18.85 22.28 -5.40
N PHE A 207 -18.03 22.88 -4.54
CA PHE A 207 -16.56 22.76 -4.56
C PHE A 207 -16.01 21.89 -3.41
N GLN A 208 -16.78 21.75 -2.34
CA GLN A 208 -16.41 20.94 -1.17
C GLN A 208 -16.65 19.45 -1.47
N TYR A 209 -15.89 18.56 -0.82
CA TYR A 209 -16.03 17.10 -0.91
C TYR A 209 -15.74 16.48 -2.30
N VAL A 210 -15.51 17.29 -3.33
CA VAL A 210 -15.28 16.83 -4.71
C VAL A 210 -14.14 15.80 -4.76
N ASP A 211 -13.01 16.11 -4.13
CA ASP A 211 -11.80 15.28 -4.15
C ASP A 211 -11.67 14.33 -2.96
N TYR A 212 -12.74 14.15 -2.19
CA TYR A 212 -12.74 13.25 -1.05
C TYR A 212 -12.84 11.79 -1.53
N VAL A 213 -12.27 10.87 -0.78
CA VAL A 213 -12.22 9.45 -1.16
C VAL A 213 -13.62 8.87 -1.38
N GLY A 214 -14.63 9.38 -0.67
CA GLY A 214 -16.04 9.01 -0.83
C GLY A 214 -16.61 9.33 -2.21
N ASN A 215 -16.08 10.31 -2.95
CA ASN A 215 -16.47 10.58 -4.33
C ASN A 215 -15.54 9.90 -5.36
N LEU A 216 -14.51 9.17 -4.93
CA LEU A 216 -13.50 8.64 -5.84
C LEU A 216 -13.56 7.11 -5.98
N ARG A 217 -13.17 6.64 -7.16
CA ARG A 217 -12.92 5.23 -7.46
C ARG A 217 -11.77 5.07 -8.45
N LEU A 218 -11.25 3.86 -8.56
CA LEU A 218 -10.27 3.51 -9.57
C LEU A 218 -10.96 2.86 -10.77
N VAL A 219 -10.64 3.32 -11.98
CA VAL A 219 -11.18 2.80 -13.24
C VAL A 219 -10.11 2.78 -14.32
N ASN A 220 -10.26 1.94 -15.34
CA ASN A 220 -9.37 1.96 -16.49
C ASN A 220 -9.62 3.21 -17.34
N LYS A 221 -8.56 3.80 -17.87
CA LYS A 221 -8.59 5.05 -18.66
C LYS A 221 -9.64 5.04 -19.78
N THR A 222 -9.76 3.96 -20.54
CA THR A 222 -10.79 3.87 -21.60
C THR A 222 -12.21 4.01 -21.04
N ARG A 223 -12.51 3.35 -19.91
CA ARG A 223 -13.82 3.49 -19.25
C ARG A 223 -14.04 4.90 -18.70
N ASN A 224 -12.98 5.53 -18.20
CA ASN A 224 -13.02 6.91 -17.71
C ASN A 224 -13.38 7.88 -18.85
N ILE A 225 -12.73 7.74 -20.01
CA ILE A 225 -13.00 8.57 -21.20
C ILE A 225 -14.45 8.41 -21.68
N LEU A 226 -14.96 7.18 -21.70
CA LEU A 226 -16.33 6.90 -22.15
C LEU A 226 -17.41 7.44 -21.21
N LYS A 227 -17.08 7.66 -19.93
CA LYS A 227 -18.05 8.09 -18.90
C LYS A 227 -18.57 9.51 -19.12
N SER A 228 -17.82 10.40 -19.78
CA SER A 228 -18.16 11.82 -20.01
C SER A 228 -18.46 12.61 -18.72
N ASP A 229 -18.78 13.91 -18.82
CA ASP A 229 -19.12 14.78 -17.68
C ASP A 229 -20.59 14.64 -17.20
N ASN A 230 -21.25 13.53 -17.54
CA ASN A 230 -22.66 13.29 -17.25
C ASN A 230 -22.89 12.79 -15.81
N LEU A 231 -24.14 12.94 -15.34
CA LEU A 231 -24.57 12.31 -14.09
C LEU A 231 -24.28 10.79 -14.12
N PRO A 232 -23.84 10.20 -13.00
CA PRO A 232 -23.63 8.76 -12.94
C PRO A 232 -24.94 8.00 -13.14
N ASP A 233 -24.87 6.84 -13.78
CA ASP A 233 -26.04 5.97 -13.96
C ASP A 233 -26.58 5.47 -12.61
N SER A 234 -27.88 5.22 -12.54
CA SER A 234 -28.52 4.78 -11.29
C SER A 234 -28.02 3.42 -10.80
N ASP A 235 -27.56 2.58 -11.72
CA ASP A 235 -27.00 1.24 -11.48
C ASP A 235 -25.46 1.25 -11.38
N LEU A 236 -24.80 2.42 -11.38
CA LEU A 236 -23.35 2.53 -11.26
C LEU A 236 -22.82 1.73 -10.07
N GLU A 237 -21.88 0.83 -10.33
CA GLU A 237 -21.17 0.08 -9.30
C GLU A 237 -19.98 0.87 -8.74
N PHE A 238 -19.89 0.87 -7.41
CA PHE A 238 -18.77 1.41 -6.63
C PHE A 238 -18.72 0.70 -5.27
N PHE A 239 -17.57 0.72 -4.60
CA PHE A 239 -17.47 0.14 -3.26
C PHE A 239 -18.53 0.74 -2.32
N GLY A 240 -19.36 -0.13 -1.72
CA GLY A 240 -20.47 0.23 -0.85
C GLY A 240 -21.83 0.31 -1.56
N SER A 241 -21.93 0.14 -2.88
CA SER A 241 -23.21 0.18 -3.60
C SER A 241 -24.19 -0.94 -3.21
N TYR A 242 -23.71 -1.98 -2.51
CA TYR A 242 -24.52 -3.03 -1.89
C TYR A 242 -25.20 -2.59 -0.58
N ASP A 243 -24.70 -1.53 0.06
CA ASP A 243 -25.28 -0.97 1.27
C ASP A 243 -26.54 -0.17 0.93
N THR A 244 -27.66 -0.53 1.54
CA THR A 244 -28.99 0.02 1.19
C THR A 244 -29.09 1.51 1.51
N GLU A 245 -28.49 1.93 2.63
CA GLU A 245 -28.49 3.34 3.05
C GLU A 245 -27.65 4.17 2.08
N LEU A 246 -26.41 3.76 1.80
CA LEU A 246 -25.52 4.46 0.88
C LEU A 246 -26.11 4.50 -0.54
N LYS A 247 -26.75 3.41 -1.00
CA LYS A 247 -27.42 3.39 -2.30
C LYS A 247 -28.58 4.39 -2.37
N SER A 248 -29.35 4.51 -1.29
CA SER A 248 -30.42 5.50 -1.17
C SER A 248 -29.87 6.94 -1.22
N LEU A 249 -28.78 7.22 -0.48
CA LEU A 249 -28.10 8.52 -0.51
C LEU A 249 -27.54 8.86 -1.89
N PHE A 250 -26.94 7.88 -2.58
CA PHE A 250 -26.46 8.03 -3.95
C PHE A 250 -27.59 8.41 -4.92
N LEU A 251 -28.71 7.68 -4.89
CA LEU A 251 -29.87 7.98 -5.75
C LEU A 251 -30.48 9.34 -5.42
N LYS A 252 -30.53 9.72 -4.14
CA LYS A 252 -30.98 11.05 -3.71
C LYS A 252 -30.09 12.16 -4.29
N ALA A 253 -28.77 12.03 -4.17
CA ALA A 253 -27.81 12.99 -4.73
C ALA A 253 -27.84 13.04 -6.27
N ARG A 254 -28.07 11.89 -6.92
CA ARG A 254 -28.24 11.81 -8.37
C ARG A 254 -29.50 12.52 -8.87
N ASN A 255 -30.63 12.32 -8.19
CA ASN A 255 -31.93 12.88 -8.59
C ASN A 255 -32.06 14.36 -8.22
N ASP A 256 -31.43 14.78 -7.12
CA ASP A 256 -31.41 16.16 -6.64
C ASP A 256 -30.01 16.54 -6.15
N LEU A 257 -29.16 17.00 -7.08
CA LEU A 257 -27.75 17.29 -6.81
C LEU A 257 -27.59 18.64 -6.09
N THR A 258 -27.80 18.63 -4.78
CA THR A 258 -27.50 19.71 -3.84
C THR A 258 -26.24 19.41 -3.04
N LEU A 259 -25.63 20.43 -2.43
CA LEU A 259 -24.48 20.25 -1.53
C LEU A 259 -24.79 19.25 -0.41
N ALA A 260 -25.96 19.38 0.22
CA ALA A 260 -26.36 18.53 1.35
C ALA A 260 -26.52 17.05 0.95
N ASN A 261 -27.19 16.78 -0.19
CA ASN A 261 -27.36 15.41 -0.66
C ASN A 261 -26.01 14.79 -1.09
N PHE A 262 -25.18 15.56 -1.81
CA PHE A 262 -23.85 15.12 -2.21
C PHE A 262 -22.94 14.84 -1.01
N GLN A 263 -22.88 15.75 -0.04
CA GLN A 263 -22.10 15.58 1.18
C GLN A 263 -22.53 14.32 1.94
N SER A 264 -23.83 14.12 2.14
CA SER A 264 -24.35 12.93 2.85
C SER A 264 -23.89 11.63 2.19
N PHE A 265 -23.91 11.57 0.86
CA PHE A 265 -23.39 10.42 0.11
C PHE A 265 -21.88 10.24 0.31
N VAL A 266 -21.08 11.31 0.17
CA VAL A 266 -19.61 11.24 0.27
C VAL A 266 -19.17 10.83 1.67
N GLU A 267 -19.73 11.44 2.71
CA GLU A 267 -19.40 11.16 4.11
C GLU A 267 -19.76 9.73 4.49
N ARG A 268 -20.97 9.28 4.12
CA ARG A 268 -21.39 7.89 4.41
C ARG A 268 -20.48 6.87 3.72
N ARG A 269 -20.10 7.13 2.47
CA ARG A 269 -19.17 6.25 1.76
C ARG A 269 -17.77 6.27 2.37
N GLU A 270 -17.30 7.45 2.80
CA GLU A 270 -16.02 7.59 3.49
C GLU A 270 -15.96 6.76 4.77
N GLU A 271 -17.04 6.70 5.55
CA GLU A 271 -17.13 5.84 6.75
C GLU A 271 -16.98 4.36 6.40
N LEU A 272 -17.72 3.87 5.40
CA LEU A 272 -17.59 2.47 4.96
C LEU A 272 -16.18 2.15 4.46
N ILE A 273 -15.54 3.08 3.75
CA ILE A 273 -14.15 2.95 3.30
C ILE A 273 -13.21 2.90 4.50
N PHE A 274 -13.38 3.79 5.47
CA PHE A 274 -12.60 3.82 6.69
C PHE A 274 -12.67 2.47 7.43
N ASP A 275 -13.87 1.94 7.63
CA ASP A 275 -14.08 0.67 8.33
C ASP A 275 -13.47 -0.52 7.59
N LYS A 276 -13.63 -0.56 6.26
CA LYS A 276 -13.02 -1.61 5.42
C LYS A 276 -11.50 -1.57 5.50
N VAL A 277 -10.88 -0.40 5.38
CA VAL A 277 -9.42 -0.25 5.47
C VAL A 277 -8.93 -0.56 6.88
N LYS A 278 -9.59 -0.02 7.91
CA LYS A 278 -9.24 -0.28 9.31
C LYS A 278 -9.23 -1.78 9.62
N ARG A 279 -10.29 -2.49 9.23
CA ARG A 279 -10.41 -3.95 9.39
C ARG A 279 -9.35 -4.70 8.58
N PHE A 280 -9.10 -4.28 7.33
CA PHE A 280 -8.06 -4.86 6.50
C PHE A 280 -6.69 -4.75 7.16
N LEU A 281 -6.37 -3.60 7.76
CA LEU A 281 -5.10 -3.37 8.45
C LEU A 281 -4.99 -4.06 9.82
N GLY A 282 -6.09 -4.57 10.38
CA GLY A 282 -6.10 -5.25 11.69
C GLY A 282 -6.16 -4.31 12.89
N PHE A 283 -6.75 -3.11 12.73
CA PHE A 283 -7.02 -2.15 13.81
C PHE A 283 -8.45 -2.23 14.35
#